data_AF-A0A2P4SS20-F1
#
_entry.id   AF-A0A2P4SS20-F1
#
_cell.length_a   1.000
_cell.length_b   1.000
_cell.length_c   1.000
_cell.angle_alpha   90.00
_cell.angle_beta   90.00
_cell.angle_gamma   90.00
#
_symmetry.space_group_name_H-M   'P 1'
#
loop_
_entity.id
_entity.type
_entity.pdbx_description
1 polymer ?
#
loop_
_entity_poly.entity_id
_entity_poly.type
_entity_poly.pdbx_seq_one_letter_code
_entity_poly.pdbx_strand_id
1 'polypeptide(L)'
;MSAPAKRRCRGPAADLDSSFQKRLRKISIEGNIGQPSPHSHSEFYESFAAAGKSTLVRLLEKHSDEWEVIPEPIAKWCNIQTSEDECKELSTSQKSGGNLLQMLYDKPTRWAYTFQTYACLSRVRAQLKPISAKLHEAEHPVQFFERSVYSDRYVFASNLFESGNINETEWAIYQDWHSWLLKQFQSEIELDGMIYLRTTPQKCMERLQKRGRKEEEGIDLEYLENLHYKHETWLYERTM
;
A
#
# COMPACT_ATOMS: atom_id res chain seq x y z
N MET A 1 60.19 27.24 -30.46
CA MET A 1 59.59 27.08 -29.12
C MET A 1 58.09 27.23 -29.26
N SER A 2 57.34 26.13 -29.09
CA SER A 2 55.89 26.06 -29.23
C SER A 2 55.20 26.40 -27.91
N ALA A 3 54.21 27.30 -27.93
CA ALA A 3 53.40 27.67 -26.77
C ALA A 3 52.39 26.56 -26.40
N PRO A 4 52.05 26.36 -25.10
CA PRO A 4 51.18 25.27 -24.69
C PRO A 4 49.69 25.63 -24.86
N ALA A 5 48.86 24.60 -25.10
CA ALA A 5 47.42 24.70 -25.29
C ALA A 5 46.67 25.09 -23.99
N LYS A 6 45.76 26.06 -24.08
CA LYS A 6 44.87 26.48 -22.99
C LYS A 6 43.88 25.36 -22.66
N ARG A 7 43.90 24.87 -21.41
CA ARG A 7 42.88 23.97 -20.85
C ARG A 7 41.51 24.68 -20.84
N ARG A 8 40.49 24.09 -21.47
CA ARG A 8 39.08 24.47 -21.28
C ARG A 8 38.61 23.93 -19.94
N CYS A 9 38.33 24.82 -18.99
CA CYS A 9 37.55 24.48 -17.81
C CYS A 9 36.11 24.18 -18.26
N ARG A 10 35.62 22.95 -18.08
CA ARG A 10 34.18 22.65 -18.08
C ARG A 10 33.65 23.11 -16.72
N GLY A 11 32.95 24.24 -16.70
CA GLY A 11 32.02 24.53 -15.59
C GLY A 11 30.87 23.52 -15.64
N PRO A 12 30.17 23.28 -14.52
CA PRO A 12 28.98 22.45 -14.53
C PRO A 12 27.98 23.12 -15.47
N ALA A 13 27.50 22.36 -16.46
CA ALA A 13 26.26 22.70 -17.13
C ALA A 13 25.19 22.70 -16.03
N ALA A 14 24.80 23.89 -15.58
CA ALA A 14 23.53 24.07 -14.94
C ALA A 14 22.50 23.72 -16.02
N ASP A 15 21.90 22.53 -15.91
CA ASP A 15 20.74 22.15 -16.70
C ASP A 15 19.61 23.14 -16.35
N LEU A 16 19.55 24.22 -17.13
CA LEU A 16 18.35 25.00 -17.36
C LEU A 16 17.39 24.13 -18.19
N ASP A 17 16.78 23.14 -17.55
CA ASP A 17 15.64 22.42 -18.12
C ASP A 17 14.57 22.09 -17.05
N SER A 18 14.46 22.95 -16.03
CA SER A 18 13.54 22.74 -14.90
C SER A 18 12.14 23.36 -15.07
N SER A 19 11.79 23.86 -16.27
CA SER A 19 10.58 24.70 -16.41
C SER A 19 9.28 24.01 -16.81
N PHE A 20 9.26 22.70 -17.11
CA PHE A 20 8.00 21.95 -17.34
C PHE A 20 8.11 20.48 -16.94
N GLN A 21 8.74 20.17 -15.80
CA GLN A 21 8.66 18.81 -15.28
C GLN A 21 7.24 18.56 -14.78
N LYS A 22 6.48 17.77 -15.54
CA LYS A 22 5.09 17.40 -15.22
C LYS A 22 5.07 16.78 -13.82
N ARG A 23 4.39 17.43 -12.87
CA ARG A 23 4.33 16.97 -11.48
C ARG A 23 3.42 15.74 -11.41
N LEU A 24 3.98 14.58 -11.08
CA LEU A 24 3.23 13.38 -10.73
C LEU A 24 2.37 13.65 -9.50
N ARG A 25 1.06 13.38 -9.60
CA ARG A 25 0.16 13.42 -8.44
C ARG A 25 0.01 12.04 -7.81
N LYS A 26 0.17 11.96 -6.50
CA LYS A 26 0.08 10.75 -5.69
C LYS A 26 -1.16 10.78 -4.82
N ILE A 27 -2.08 9.84 -5.01
CA ILE A 27 -3.36 9.81 -4.30
C ILE A 27 -3.55 8.45 -3.63
N SER A 28 -3.81 8.43 -2.32
CA SER A 28 -4.19 7.18 -1.65
C SER A 28 -5.70 6.97 -1.67
N ILE A 29 -6.13 5.72 -1.88
CA ILE A 29 -7.52 5.29 -1.74
C ILE A 29 -7.63 4.52 -0.42
N GLU A 30 -8.26 5.16 0.55
CA GLU A 30 -8.45 4.67 1.91
C GLU A 30 -9.84 4.09 2.11
N GLY A 31 -9.99 3.20 3.09
CA GLY A 31 -11.28 2.70 3.50
C GLY A 31 -11.21 1.36 4.22
N ASN A 32 -12.36 1.01 4.83
CA ASN A 32 -12.56 -0.20 5.61
C ASN A 32 -12.12 -1.47 4.86
N ILE A 33 -11.80 -2.53 5.60
CA ILE A 33 -11.28 -3.80 5.04
C ILE A 33 -12.10 -4.22 3.83
N GLY A 34 -11.38 -4.61 2.78
CA GLY A 34 -11.96 -5.01 1.51
C GLY A 34 -10.97 -4.93 0.38
N GLN A 35 -10.55 -6.09 -0.10
CA GLN A 35 -9.41 -6.32 -0.99
C GLN A 35 -9.67 -7.56 -1.88
N PRO A 36 -9.14 -7.65 -3.11
CA PRO A 36 -9.55 -8.62 -4.13
C PRO A 36 -8.79 -9.96 -4.01
N SER A 37 -9.47 -11.11 -4.04
CA SER A 37 -8.82 -12.43 -3.91
C SER A 37 -7.74 -12.67 -4.99
N PRO A 38 -6.53 -13.14 -4.65
CA PRO A 38 -5.49 -13.46 -5.64
C PRO A 38 -5.73 -14.78 -6.39
N HIS A 39 -6.78 -15.54 -6.08
CA HIS A 39 -7.00 -16.89 -6.63
C HIS A 39 -8.04 -17.02 -7.76
N SER A 40 -8.58 -15.92 -8.31
CA SER A 40 -9.51 -16.00 -9.44
C SER A 40 -8.76 -15.89 -10.78
N HIS A 41 -8.24 -17.01 -11.28
CA HIS A 41 -7.91 -17.16 -12.69
C HIS A 41 -9.19 -17.34 -13.52
N SER A 42 -9.15 -16.82 -14.74
CA SER A 42 -10.15 -16.91 -15.83
C SER A 42 -11.48 -16.19 -15.61
N GLU A 43 -11.75 -15.27 -16.54
CA GLU A 43 -13.04 -14.81 -17.07
C GLU A 43 -14.28 -15.01 -16.17
N PHE A 44 -14.97 -13.90 -15.85
CA PHE A 44 -16.21 -13.80 -15.06
C PHE A 44 -16.09 -13.88 -13.52
N TYR A 45 -15.51 -12.89 -12.83
CA TYR A 45 -15.82 -12.75 -11.39
C TYR A 45 -15.84 -11.29 -10.90
N GLU A 46 -17.02 -10.84 -10.48
CA GLU A 46 -17.25 -9.63 -9.69
C GLU A 46 -16.48 -9.71 -8.36
N SER A 47 -15.24 -9.21 -8.36
CA SER A 47 -14.44 -9.10 -7.15
C SER A 47 -14.93 -7.89 -6.34
N PHE A 48 -15.93 -8.09 -5.49
CA PHE A 48 -16.39 -7.07 -4.54
C PHE A 48 -15.36 -6.97 -3.40
N ALA A 49 -14.53 -5.93 -3.44
CA ALA A 49 -13.80 -5.49 -2.27
C ALA A 49 -14.82 -5.10 -1.18
N ALA A 50 -14.60 -5.48 0.08
CA ALA A 50 -15.53 -5.15 1.17
C ALA A 50 -15.83 -3.64 1.41
N ALA A 51 -14.96 -2.72 0.99
CA ALA A 51 -15.31 -1.29 0.83
C ALA A 51 -15.50 -0.84 -0.64
N GLY A 52 -15.14 -1.67 -1.62
CA GLY A 52 -15.17 -1.33 -3.05
C GLY A 52 -13.86 -0.76 -3.61
N LYS A 53 -12.77 -0.71 -2.82
CA LYS A 53 -11.47 -0.14 -3.22
C LYS A 53 -10.96 -0.68 -4.56
N SER A 54 -10.79 -2.00 -4.66
CA SER A 54 -10.26 -2.61 -5.89
C SER A 54 -11.21 -2.53 -7.08
N THR A 55 -12.52 -2.39 -6.82
CA THR A 55 -13.50 -2.10 -7.88
C THR A 55 -13.29 -0.69 -8.41
N LEU A 56 -13.13 0.30 -7.53
CA LEU A 56 -12.83 1.68 -7.93
C LEU A 56 -11.50 1.77 -8.67
N VAL A 57 -10.46 1.12 -8.16
CA VAL A 57 -9.13 1.05 -8.79
C VAL A 57 -9.20 0.60 -10.24
N ARG A 58 -9.90 -0.51 -10.51
CA ARG A 58 -10.08 -1.02 -11.89
C ARG A 58 -10.88 -0.05 -12.77
N LEU A 59 -11.81 0.71 -12.19
CA LEU A 59 -12.54 1.74 -12.93
C LEU A 59 -11.66 2.94 -13.26
N LEU A 60 -10.78 3.34 -12.33
CA LEU A 60 -9.81 4.42 -12.54
C LEU A 60 -8.79 4.05 -13.62
N GLU A 61 -8.21 2.85 -13.57
CA GLU A 61 -7.26 2.37 -14.60
C GLU A 61 -7.87 2.36 -16.01
N LYS A 62 -9.16 2.03 -16.12
CA LYS A 62 -9.87 2.02 -17.41
C LYS A 62 -10.29 3.40 -17.89
N HIS A 63 -10.35 4.38 -16.99
CA HIS A 63 -10.88 5.71 -17.32
C HIS A 63 -9.84 6.58 -18.04
N SER A 64 -8.56 6.42 -17.73
CA SER A 64 -7.50 7.24 -18.31
C SER A 64 -6.20 6.47 -18.49
N ASP A 65 -5.56 6.67 -19.63
CA ASP A 65 -4.21 6.19 -19.90
C ASP A 65 -3.11 7.03 -19.26
N GLU A 66 -3.48 8.07 -18.53
CA GLU A 66 -2.54 8.88 -17.76
C GLU A 66 -2.49 8.48 -16.29
N TRP A 67 -3.26 7.44 -15.91
CA TRP A 67 -3.38 6.98 -14.54
C TRP A 67 -2.77 5.60 -14.37
N GLU A 68 -2.08 5.42 -13.26
CA GLU A 68 -1.52 4.14 -12.81
C GLU A 68 -2.03 3.83 -11.42
N VAL A 69 -2.25 2.56 -11.12
CA VAL A 69 -2.62 2.13 -9.78
C VAL A 69 -1.64 1.10 -9.24
N ILE A 70 -1.24 1.33 -7.99
CA ILE A 70 -0.38 0.44 -7.22
C ILE A 70 -1.27 -0.28 -6.19
N PRO A 71 -1.62 -1.56 -6.43
CA PRO A 71 -2.48 -2.32 -5.53
C PRO A 71 -1.74 -2.73 -4.24
N GLU A 72 -2.49 -3.17 -3.23
CA GLU A 72 -1.86 -3.74 -2.04
C GLU A 72 -1.14 -5.06 -2.36
N PRO A 73 0.06 -5.27 -1.78
CA PRO A 73 0.85 -6.48 -2.02
C PRO A 73 0.35 -7.73 -1.27
N ILE A 74 -0.96 -7.99 -1.26
CA ILE A 74 -1.57 -9.11 -0.52
C ILE A 74 -1.03 -10.46 -0.96
N ALA A 75 -0.83 -10.65 -2.28
CA ALA A 75 -0.27 -11.91 -2.78
C ALA A 75 1.11 -12.21 -2.14
N LYS A 76 1.89 -11.18 -1.83
CA LYS A 76 3.16 -11.31 -1.10
C LYS A 76 2.94 -11.63 0.39
N TRP A 77 1.90 -11.10 1.00
CA TRP A 77 1.55 -11.39 2.40
C TRP A 77 1.03 -12.82 2.58
N CYS A 78 0.30 -13.33 1.59
CA CYS A 78 -0.19 -14.70 1.56
C CYS A 78 0.90 -15.74 1.21
N ASN A 79 2.02 -15.30 0.61
CA ASN A 79 3.12 -16.18 0.22
C ASN A 79 4.46 -15.43 0.33
N ILE A 80 5.09 -15.52 1.50
CA ILE A 80 6.36 -14.82 1.76
C ILE A 80 7.49 -15.46 0.94
N GLN A 81 8.23 -14.67 0.18
CA GLN A 81 9.36 -15.17 -0.62
C GLN A 81 10.62 -14.36 -0.31
N THR A 82 11.76 -15.04 -0.36
CA THR A 82 13.08 -14.45 -0.07
C THR A 82 13.81 -13.92 -1.31
N SER A 83 13.40 -14.30 -2.53
CA SER A 83 14.05 -13.87 -3.77
C SER A 83 13.41 -12.61 -4.36
N GLU A 84 14.25 -11.72 -4.89
CA GLU A 84 13.91 -10.41 -5.48
C GLU A 84 13.18 -10.47 -6.83
N ASP A 85 12.95 -11.66 -7.41
CA ASP A 85 12.27 -11.82 -8.70
C ASP A 85 10.74 -11.68 -8.55
N GLU A 86 10.24 -10.45 -8.64
CA GLU A 86 8.83 -10.10 -8.43
C GLU A 86 7.83 -10.55 -9.53
N CYS A 87 8.17 -11.46 -10.45
CA CYS A 87 7.31 -11.74 -11.62
C CYS A 87 7.29 -13.16 -12.18
N LYS A 88 7.63 -14.21 -11.41
CA LYS A 88 7.45 -15.59 -11.88
C LYS A 88 6.46 -16.35 -11.01
N GLU A 89 5.43 -16.93 -11.65
CA GLU A 89 4.67 -18.03 -11.07
C GLU A 89 5.65 -19.18 -10.80
N LEU A 90 6.10 -19.27 -9.56
CA LEU A 90 6.99 -20.31 -9.10
C LEU A 90 6.19 -21.60 -8.90
N SER A 91 6.75 -22.72 -9.35
CA SER A 91 6.16 -24.05 -9.21
C SER A 91 5.93 -24.43 -7.73
N THR A 92 5.07 -25.39 -7.45
CA THR A 92 4.70 -25.84 -6.08
C THR A 92 5.90 -26.22 -5.20
N SER A 93 7.05 -26.55 -5.77
CA SER A 93 8.30 -26.86 -5.07
C SER A 93 9.14 -25.64 -4.65
N GLN A 94 8.80 -24.43 -5.13
CA GLN A 94 9.49 -23.18 -4.82
C GLN A 94 8.71 -22.27 -3.84
N LYS A 95 7.51 -22.69 -3.42
CA LYS A 95 6.74 -22.04 -2.35
C LYS A 95 7.38 -22.36 -0.99
N SER A 96 8.26 -21.48 -0.52
CA SER A 96 9.02 -21.65 0.73
C SER A 96 8.46 -20.84 1.91
N GLY A 97 7.48 -19.95 1.68
CA GLY A 97 6.96 -19.06 2.73
C GLY A 97 5.65 -19.48 3.37
N GLY A 98 5.46 -19.06 4.62
CA GLY A 98 4.16 -19.08 5.29
C GLY A 98 3.22 -17.98 4.77
N ASN A 99 1.92 -18.17 4.99
CA ASN A 99 0.88 -17.18 4.76
C ASN A 99 0.80 -16.24 5.98
N LEU A 100 1.48 -15.10 5.92
CA LEU A 100 1.58 -14.17 7.04
C LEU A 100 0.22 -13.51 7.36
N LEU A 101 -0.65 -13.35 6.36
CA LEU A 101 -2.02 -12.87 6.56
C LEU A 101 -2.86 -13.87 7.37
N GLN A 102 -2.80 -15.16 7.03
CA GLN A 102 -3.44 -16.21 7.81
C GLN A 102 -2.86 -16.25 9.22
N MET A 103 -1.54 -16.17 9.37
CA MET A 103 -0.87 -16.19 10.68
C MET A 103 -1.30 -15.02 11.57
N LEU A 104 -1.53 -13.84 11.00
CA LEU A 104 -2.12 -12.69 11.70
C LEU A 104 -3.51 -13.04 12.26
N TYR A 105 -4.42 -13.55 11.42
CA TYR A 105 -5.78 -13.83 11.85
C TYR A 105 -5.90 -15.04 12.79
N ASP A 106 -5.02 -16.04 12.64
CA ASP A 106 -4.98 -17.22 13.53
C ASP A 106 -4.45 -16.90 14.93
N LYS A 107 -3.40 -16.07 15.02
CA LYS A 107 -2.76 -15.71 16.31
C LYS A 107 -2.25 -14.27 16.29
N PRO A 108 -3.14 -13.27 16.40
CA PRO A 108 -2.77 -11.87 16.26
C PRO A 108 -1.77 -11.43 17.33
N THR A 109 -1.90 -11.90 18.58
CA THR A 109 -0.95 -11.62 19.68
C THR A 109 0.49 -12.05 19.40
N ARG A 110 0.72 -12.96 18.45
CA ARG A 110 2.07 -13.39 18.05
C ARG A 110 2.54 -12.74 16.76
N TRP A 111 1.63 -12.50 15.82
CA TRP A 111 1.98 -12.16 14.44
C TRP A 111 1.61 -10.75 14.03
N ALA A 112 0.88 -9.98 14.86
CA ALA A 112 0.49 -8.61 14.57
C ALA A 112 1.70 -7.71 14.28
N TYR A 113 2.68 -7.65 15.18
CA TYR A 113 3.88 -6.86 14.97
C TYR A 113 4.64 -7.25 13.70
N THR A 114 4.83 -8.57 13.48
CA THR A 114 5.52 -9.08 12.29
C THR A 114 4.79 -8.73 11.00
N PHE A 115 3.46 -8.89 10.99
CA PHE A 115 2.62 -8.56 9.85
C PHE A 115 2.65 -7.05 9.55
N GLN A 116 2.43 -6.19 10.56
CA GLN A 116 2.37 -4.74 10.36
C GLN A 116 3.71 -4.19 9.83
N THR A 117 4.82 -4.71 10.35
CA THR A 117 6.17 -4.34 9.86
C THR A 117 6.37 -4.76 8.40
N TYR A 118 6.01 -5.99 8.04
CA TYR A 118 6.18 -6.48 6.68
C TYR A 118 5.21 -5.81 5.69
N ALA A 119 3.96 -5.58 6.09
CA ALA A 119 2.95 -4.90 5.29
C ALA A 119 3.41 -3.50 4.91
N CYS A 120 3.79 -2.69 5.90
CA CYS A 120 4.31 -1.33 5.68
C CYS A 120 5.59 -1.34 4.82
N LEU A 121 6.54 -2.24 5.08
CA LEU A 121 7.77 -2.35 4.27
C LEU A 121 7.47 -2.69 2.81
N SER A 122 6.61 -3.67 2.58
CA SER A 122 6.23 -4.11 1.23
C SER A 122 5.49 -3.02 0.46
N ARG A 123 4.69 -2.20 1.15
CA ARG A 123 4.00 -1.03 0.58
C ARG A 123 5.00 0.04 0.18
N VAL A 124 5.94 0.39 1.06
CA VAL A 124 6.99 1.37 0.77
C VAL A 124 7.80 0.93 -0.44
N ARG A 125 8.22 -0.34 -0.49
CA ARG A 125 8.91 -0.90 -1.66
C ARG A 125 8.10 -0.78 -2.95
N ALA A 126 6.79 -0.99 -2.90
CA ALA A 126 5.92 -0.82 -4.07
C ALA A 126 5.80 0.65 -4.49
N GLN A 127 5.73 1.58 -3.55
CA GLN A 127 5.67 3.03 -3.79
C GLN A 127 6.99 3.60 -4.34
N LEU A 128 8.12 3.00 -3.96
CA LEU A 128 9.47 3.39 -4.42
C LEU A 128 9.85 2.82 -5.78
N LYS A 129 9.00 1.99 -6.40
CA LYS A 129 9.28 1.46 -7.74
C LYS A 129 9.36 2.60 -8.76
N PRO A 130 10.22 2.49 -9.77
CA PRO A 130 10.25 3.43 -10.87
C PRO A 130 8.86 3.57 -11.49
N ILE A 131 8.50 4.82 -11.81
CA ILE A 131 7.27 5.16 -12.50
C ILE A 131 7.27 4.47 -13.88
N SER A 132 6.14 3.94 -14.32
CA SER A 132 6.06 3.30 -15.64
C SER A 132 6.28 4.30 -16.78
N ALA A 133 6.78 3.78 -17.92
CA ALA A 133 6.95 4.59 -19.14
C ALA A 133 5.65 5.30 -19.56
N LYS A 134 4.50 4.66 -19.32
CA LYS A 134 3.16 5.22 -19.57
C LYS A 134 2.95 6.55 -18.84
N LEU A 135 3.29 6.61 -17.54
CA LEU A 135 3.16 7.83 -16.75
C LEU A 135 4.22 8.88 -17.07
N HIS A 136 5.39 8.49 -17.57
CA HIS A 136 6.41 9.44 -18.00
C HIS A 136 5.97 10.27 -19.21
N GLU A 137 5.19 9.69 -20.12
CA GLU A 137 4.72 10.35 -21.34
C GLU A 137 3.42 11.14 -21.13
N ALA A 138 2.62 10.78 -20.11
CA ALA A 138 1.33 11.41 -19.77
C ALA A 138 1.41 12.93 -19.55
N GLU A 139 0.35 13.68 -19.87
CA GLU A 139 0.28 15.14 -19.67
C GLU A 139 0.00 15.50 -18.20
N HIS A 140 -0.90 14.75 -17.56
CA HIS A 140 -1.35 14.93 -16.19
C HIS A 140 -1.23 13.60 -15.41
N PRO A 141 -0.01 13.10 -15.17
CA PRO A 141 0.19 11.79 -14.55
C PRO A 141 -0.38 11.73 -13.13
N VAL A 142 -1.16 10.68 -12.85
CA VAL A 142 -1.70 10.39 -11.52
C VAL A 142 -1.39 8.94 -11.14
N GLN A 143 -0.81 8.75 -9.97
CA GLN A 143 -0.58 7.44 -9.38
C GLN A 143 -1.50 7.27 -8.16
N PHE A 144 -2.36 6.26 -8.21
CA PHE A 144 -3.21 5.89 -7.10
C PHE A 144 -2.59 4.74 -6.31
N PHE A 145 -2.73 4.78 -4.98
CA PHE A 145 -2.30 3.72 -4.09
C PHE A 145 -3.52 3.10 -3.41
N GLU A 146 -3.62 1.78 -3.41
CA GLU A 146 -4.54 1.12 -2.48
C GLU A 146 -3.95 1.18 -1.07
N ARG A 147 -4.51 2.07 -0.23
CA ARG A 147 -4.00 2.44 1.09
C ARG A 147 -2.61 3.08 1.10
N SER A 148 -2.30 3.70 2.23
CA SER A 148 -1.03 4.38 2.48
C SER A 148 -0.30 3.83 3.70
N VAL A 149 0.98 4.17 3.80
CA VAL A 149 1.80 3.96 5.01
C VAL A 149 1.15 4.57 6.25
N TYR A 150 0.41 5.68 6.08
CA TYR A 150 -0.32 6.32 7.16
C TYR A 150 -1.44 5.40 7.71
N SER A 151 -2.21 4.78 6.83
CA SER A 151 -3.25 3.84 7.26
C SER A 151 -2.68 2.61 7.97
N ASP A 152 -1.50 2.12 7.55
CA ASP A 152 -0.83 1.00 8.23
C ASP A 152 -0.57 1.34 9.71
N ARG A 153 -0.09 2.56 10.02
CA ARG A 153 0.16 2.99 11.40
C ARG A 153 -1.09 3.43 12.16
N TYR A 154 -1.83 4.40 11.63
CA TYR A 154 -2.89 5.11 12.36
C TYR A 154 -4.20 4.35 12.42
N VAL A 155 -4.39 3.37 11.54
CA VAL A 155 -5.58 2.50 11.55
C VAL A 155 -5.19 1.10 12.03
N PHE A 156 -4.40 0.35 11.25
CA PHE A 156 -4.23 -1.09 11.49
C PHE A 156 -3.35 -1.39 12.70
N ALA A 157 -2.14 -0.83 12.75
CA ALA A 157 -1.21 -1.07 13.85
C ALA A 157 -1.71 -0.46 15.17
N SER A 158 -2.27 0.76 15.13
CA SER A 158 -2.90 1.40 16.30
C SER A 158 -4.07 0.56 16.83
N ASN A 159 -4.96 0.05 15.96
CA ASN A 159 -6.06 -0.82 16.40
C ASN A 159 -5.55 -2.12 17.04
N LEU A 160 -4.50 -2.73 16.48
CA LEU A 160 -3.91 -3.95 17.02
C LEU A 160 -3.22 -3.72 18.37
N PHE A 161 -2.61 -2.55 18.58
CA PHE A 161 -2.08 -2.14 19.87
C PHE A 161 -3.20 -1.95 20.90
N GLU A 162 -4.25 -1.19 20.56
CA GLU A 162 -5.39 -0.93 21.47
C GLU A 162 -6.18 -2.20 21.80
N SER A 163 -6.22 -3.16 20.88
CA SER A 163 -6.83 -4.48 21.11
C SER A 163 -5.93 -5.45 21.89
N GLY A 164 -4.75 -5.02 22.33
CA GLY A 164 -3.80 -5.85 23.09
C GLY A 164 -3.05 -6.92 22.27
N ASN A 165 -3.09 -6.85 20.95
CA ASN A 165 -2.39 -7.78 20.05
C ASN A 165 -0.94 -7.36 19.73
N ILE A 166 -0.60 -6.10 20.01
CA ILE A 166 0.76 -5.56 19.99
C ILE A 166 1.03 -5.04 21.39
N ASN A 167 2.14 -5.44 22.02
CA ASN A 167 2.49 -4.94 23.34
C ASN A 167 3.19 -3.56 23.29
N GLU A 168 3.40 -2.93 24.45
CA GLU A 168 4.01 -1.59 24.54
C GLU A 168 5.39 -1.51 23.89
N THR A 169 6.23 -2.54 24.06
CA THR A 169 7.57 -2.59 23.47
C THR A 169 7.50 -2.71 21.95
N GLU A 170 6.68 -3.62 21.44
CA GLU A 170 6.46 -3.79 20.00
C GLU A 170 5.89 -2.52 19.37
N TRP A 171 4.96 -1.85 20.06
CA TRP A 171 4.38 -0.60 19.60
C TRP A 171 5.39 0.54 19.56
N ALA A 172 6.22 0.68 20.60
CA ALA A 172 7.29 1.67 20.63
C ALA A 172 8.29 1.45 19.47
N ILE A 173 8.71 0.21 19.24
CA ILE A 173 9.62 -0.14 18.15
C ILE A 173 8.97 0.14 16.78
N TYR A 174 7.71 -0.27 16.59
CA TYR A 174 7.00 -0.05 15.33
C TYR A 174 6.88 1.44 15.01
N GLN A 175 6.55 2.27 16.01
CA GLN A 175 6.43 3.71 15.83
C GLN A 175 7.77 4.38 15.51
N ASP A 176 8.85 3.99 16.18
CA ASP A 176 10.20 4.51 15.90
C ASP A 176 10.63 4.13 14.48
N TRP A 177 10.52 2.84 14.13
CA TRP A 177 10.82 2.32 12.80
C TRP A 177 10.01 3.02 11.69
N HIS A 178 8.69 3.16 11.88
CA HIS A 178 7.82 3.83 10.92
C HIS A 178 8.17 5.32 10.78
N SER A 179 8.46 6.01 11.88
CA SER A 179 8.82 7.44 11.85
C SER A 179 10.17 7.65 11.15
N TRP A 180 11.14 6.78 11.40
CA TRP A 180 12.42 6.78 10.70
C TRP A 180 12.23 6.53 9.20
N LEU A 181 11.44 5.52 8.84
CA LEU A 181 11.17 5.17 7.45
C LEU A 181 10.49 6.32 6.70
N LEU A 182 9.47 6.96 7.30
CA LEU A 182 8.83 8.13 6.69
C LEU A 182 9.83 9.27 6.46
N LYS A 183 10.74 9.50 7.41
CA LYS A 183 11.75 10.56 7.31
C LYS A 183 12.77 10.29 6.20
N GLN A 184 13.14 9.03 5.96
CA GLN A 184 14.09 8.68 4.90
C GLN A 184 13.50 8.81 3.49
N PHE A 185 12.21 8.45 3.32
CA PHE A 185 11.57 8.37 2.01
C PHE A 185 10.46 9.41 1.81
N GLN A 186 10.50 10.51 2.56
CA GLN A 186 9.42 11.49 2.61
C GLN A 186 9.07 12.05 1.23
N SER A 187 10.09 12.44 0.44
CA SER A 187 9.93 12.99 -0.91
C SER A 187 9.26 12.01 -1.87
N GLU A 188 9.43 10.71 -1.65
CA GLU A 188 8.96 9.66 -2.54
C GLU A 188 7.59 9.11 -2.13
N ILE A 189 7.20 9.18 -0.86
CA ILE A 189 5.93 8.62 -0.36
C ILE A 189 4.88 9.67 -0.03
N GLU A 190 5.23 10.96 -0.06
CA GLU A 190 4.28 12.05 0.18
C GLU A 190 3.11 11.98 -0.80
N LEU A 191 1.91 12.20 -0.26
CA LEU A 191 0.65 12.14 -1.00
C LEU A 191 0.14 13.55 -1.24
N ASP A 192 -0.34 13.82 -2.46
CA ASP A 192 -1.06 15.05 -2.80
C ASP A 192 -2.53 15.00 -2.36
N GLY A 193 -3.08 13.81 -2.09
CA GLY A 193 -4.46 13.65 -1.65
C GLY A 193 -4.84 12.25 -1.17
N MET A 194 -6.00 12.17 -0.53
CA MET A 194 -6.60 10.91 -0.07
C MET A 194 -8.08 10.86 -0.46
N ILE A 195 -8.53 9.71 -0.96
CA ILE A 195 -9.92 9.39 -1.27
C ILE A 195 -10.41 8.39 -0.24
N TYR A 196 -11.39 8.78 0.59
CA TYR A 196 -11.96 7.89 1.60
C TYR A 196 -13.25 7.23 1.10
N LEU A 197 -13.21 5.90 0.90
CA LEU A 197 -14.39 5.10 0.57
C LEU A 197 -15.14 4.69 1.83
N ARG A 198 -16.00 5.59 2.30
CA ARG A 198 -16.83 5.40 3.48
C ARG A 198 -17.92 4.35 3.23
N THR A 199 -17.95 3.30 4.05
CA THR A 199 -18.97 2.23 4.03
C THR A 199 -19.25 1.79 5.47
N THR A 200 -20.50 1.47 5.80
CA THR A 200 -20.86 1.00 7.14
C THR A 200 -20.25 -0.38 7.45
N PRO A 201 -19.89 -0.67 8.71
CA PRO A 201 -19.33 -1.97 9.11
C PRO A 201 -20.17 -3.17 8.67
N GLN A 202 -21.50 -3.07 8.74
CA GLN A 202 -22.43 -4.12 8.34
C GLN A 202 -22.33 -4.42 6.83
N LYS A 203 -22.25 -3.39 5.99
CA LYS A 203 -22.05 -3.57 4.54
C LYS A 203 -20.67 -4.13 4.24
N CYS A 204 -19.64 -3.75 5.01
CA CYS A 204 -18.32 -4.35 4.88
C CYS A 204 -18.34 -5.85 5.23
N MET A 205 -19.03 -6.24 6.30
CA MET A 205 -19.20 -7.63 6.70
C MET A 205 -19.91 -8.46 5.61
N GLU A 206 -21.04 -7.97 5.08
CA GLU A 206 -21.76 -8.64 3.99
C GLU A 206 -20.86 -8.90 2.77
N ARG A 207 -20.05 -7.91 2.39
CA ARG A 207 -19.15 -8.03 1.24
C ARG A 207 -17.95 -8.93 1.54
N LEU A 208 -17.47 -8.94 2.78
CA LEU A 208 -16.40 -9.83 3.23
C LEU A 208 -16.85 -11.29 3.13
N GLN A 209 -18.05 -11.59 3.62
CA GLN A 209 -18.68 -12.91 3.54
C GLN A 209 -18.90 -13.35 2.08
N LYS A 210 -19.45 -12.46 1.23
CA LYS A 210 -19.64 -12.75 -0.20
C LYS A 210 -18.34 -13.08 -0.94
N ARG A 211 -17.20 -12.52 -0.51
CA ARG A 211 -15.90 -12.74 -1.16
C ARG A 211 -15.27 -14.08 -0.76
N GLY A 212 -15.58 -14.63 0.42
CA GLY A 212 -15.20 -15.99 0.81
C GLY A 212 -13.68 -16.28 0.85
N ARG A 213 -12.87 -15.35 1.39
CA ARG A 213 -11.45 -15.65 1.66
C ARG A 213 -11.35 -16.39 2.99
N LYS A 214 -10.67 -17.54 2.98
CA LYS A 214 -10.51 -18.40 4.16
C LYS A 214 -9.82 -17.69 5.32
N GLU A 215 -8.84 -16.85 5.01
CA GLU A 215 -8.10 -16.06 6.01
C GLU A 215 -9.00 -15.10 6.80
N GLU A 216 -10.08 -14.62 6.18
CA GLU A 216 -10.91 -13.54 6.70
C GLU A 216 -12.25 -14.06 7.29
N GLU A 217 -12.54 -15.38 7.23
CA GLU A 217 -13.79 -15.97 7.75
C GLU A 217 -13.97 -15.77 9.27
N GLY A 218 -12.87 -15.64 10.02
CA GLY A 218 -12.90 -15.43 11.47
C GLY A 218 -13.08 -13.98 11.92
N ILE A 219 -13.22 -13.02 11.00
CA ILE A 219 -13.36 -11.61 11.34
C ILE A 219 -14.76 -11.33 11.89
N ASP A 220 -14.82 -10.74 13.08
CA ASP A 220 -16.07 -10.31 13.71
C ASP A 220 -16.47 -8.87 13.32
N LEU A 221 -17.72 -8.52 13.63
CA LEU A 221 -18.25 -7.18 13.33
C LEU A 221 -17.58 -6.11 14.19
N GLU A 222 -17.24 -6.43 15.44
CA GLU A 222 -16.60 -5.52 16.38
C GLU A 222 -15.24 -5.04 15.84
N TYR A 223 -14.43 -5.94 15.28
CA TYR A 223 -13.18 -5.57 14.62
C TYR A 223 -13.41 -4.60 13.45
N LEU A 224 -14.46 -4.81 12.64
CA LEU A 224 -14.79 -3.89 11.54
C LEU A 224 -15.32 -2.54 12.05
N GLU A 225 -16.04 -2.52 13.17
CA GLU A 225 -16.51 -1.29 13.83
C GLU A 225 -15.34 -0.47 14.37
N ASN A 226 -14.36 -1.12 15.02
CA ASN A 226 -13.17 -0.45 15.53
C ASN A 226 -12.34 0.16 14.39
N LEU A 227 -12.13 -0.59 13.30
CA LEU A 227 -11.45 -0.06 12.12
C LEU A 227 -12.24 1.08 11.46
N HIS A 228 -13.56 0.99 11.41
CA HIS A 228 -14.38 2.07 10.89
C HIS A 228 -14.22 3.34 11.73
N TYR A 229 -14.31 3.23 13.05
CA TYR A 229 -14.10 4.35 13.96
C TYR A 229 -12.73 5.00 13.75
N LYS A 230 -11.66 4.21 13.62
CA LYS A 230 -10.32 4.73 13.28
C LYS A 230 -10.29 5.53 11.98
N HIS A 231 -10.93 5.04 10.91
CA HIS A 231 -10.98 5.79 9.65
C HIS A 231 -11.82 7.08 9.78
N GLU A 232 -12.93 7.05 10.52
CA GLU A 232 -13.77 8.23 10.76
C GLU A 232 -12.99 9.31 11.52
N THR A 233 -12.37 8.96 12.65
CA THR A 233 -11.57 9.87 13.46
C THR A 233 -10.40 10.46 12.65
N TRP A 234 -9.73 9.63 11.83
CA TRP A 234 -8.58 10.06 11.02
C TRP A 234 -8.96 10.96 9.84
N LEU A 235 -9.86 10.49 8.97
CA LEU A 235 -10.10 11.08 7.65
C LEU A 235 -11.30 12.02 7.61
N TYR A 236 -12.29 11.82 8.48
CA TYR A 236 -13.52 12.59 8.49
C TYR A 236 -13.50 13.67 9.59
N GLU A 237 -13.30 13.26 10.84
CA GLU A 237 -13.32 14.17 12.00
C GLU A 237 -12.01 14.96 12.15
N ARG A 238 -10.89 14.37 11.72
CA ARG A 238 -9.53 14.95 11.81
C ARG A 238 -9.11 15.26 13.26
N THR A 239 -9.45 14.35 14.16
CA THR A 239 -9.24 14.48 15.62
C THR A 239 -8.14 13.58 16.17
N MET A 240 -7.39 12.88 15.31
CA MET A 240 -6.22 12.07 15.67
C MET A 240 -4.97 12.89 15.99
#